data_AF-A0A2D7YP19-F1
#
_entry.id   AF-A0A2D7YP19-F1
#
_cell.length_a   1.000
_cell.length_b   1.000
_cell.length_c   1.000
_cell.angle_alpha   90.00
_cell.angle_beta   90.00
_cell.angle_gamma   90.00
#
_symmetry.space_group_name_H-M   'P 1'
#
loop_
_entity.id
_entity.type
_entity.pdbx_description
1 polymer ?
#
loop_
_entity_poly.entity_id
_entity_poly.type
_entity_poly.pdbx_seq_one_letter_code
_entity_poly.pdbx_strand_id
1 'polypeptide(L)'
;MPEPAISPANGQEPADYFNTVAYSGNNTQLSVTGVGFEPNWTWIKKRNGAASHALQDSVRGSFRYLVSNSTAAENTNSGNDWFRSFDSDGFTVSKTTTGGTATTEWNNSGDTYVSWNWLAGGTAVSNTDGSITSSVSANTKAGFSVVSYTGDGTASTIGHGLDSAPEMYIIKDRESTDNWVVYHKDLTSASYYLTLDTTNAQASNNVVFNGTDPTSSVFSVGTSRSTNGNDFIAYCFHSVPGYSLVSSYSGNSSSDGVFVHCGFKPAFVIIKVASVANRWVMFDNKRSDENPVEEAQELNPNDSTAESSSGTDCLDFLSNGFKLRRTGDVFNTSGYNYIFIAFAEQPFKYAQAR
;
A
#
# COMPACT_ATOMS: atom_id res chain seq x y z
N MET A 1 -26.48 12.41 12.59
CA MET A 1 -25.34 12.11 11.71
C MET A 1 -24.76 10.79 12.23
N PRO A 2 -24.64 9.75 11.40
CA PRO A 2 -24.04 8.51 11.87
C PRO A 2 -22.63 8.80 12.36
N GLU A 3 -22.29 8.21 13.50
CA GLU A 3 -21.00 8.40 14.13
C GLU A 3 -19.88 7.80 13.24
N PRO A 4 -18.72 8.47 13.07
CA PRO A 4 -17.63 7.90 12.29
C PRO A 4 -17.21 6.55 12.87
N ALA A 5 -17.06 5.55 12.01
CA ALA A 5 -16.70 4.19 12.41
C ALA A 5 -15.35 4.11 13.14
N ILE A 6 -14.44 5.07 12.91
CA ILE A 6 -13.19 5.25 13.65
C ILE A 6 -13.14 6.68 14.21
N SER A 7 -13.04 6.81 15.52
CA SER A 7 -13.05 8.09 16.26
C SER A 7 -12.41 7.90 17.64
N PRO A 8 -11.46 8.75 18.05
CA PRO A 8 -10.89 8.75 19.41
C PRO A 8 -11.91 8.75 20.54
N ALA A 9 -13.08 9.38 20.33
CA ALA A 9 -14.16 9.36 21.33
C ALA A 9 -14.72 7.95 21.63
N ASN A 10 -14.53 7.00 20.71
CA ASN A 10 -14.93 5.59 20.86
C ASN A 10 -13.75 4.68 21.26
N GLY A 11 -12.61 5.27 21.66
CA GLY A 11 -11.40 4.55 22.02
C GLY A 11 -10.74 3.84 20.83
N GLN A 12 -11.02 4.29 19.60
CA GLN A 12 -10.41 3.78 18.39
C GLN A 12 -9.78 4.94 17.62
N GLU A 13 -8.47 4.93 17.47
CA GLU A 13 -7.72 5.94 16.73
C GLU A 13 -7.19 5.37 15.41
N PRO A 14 -6.95 6.20 14.38
CA PRO A 14 -6.29 5.75 13.15
C PRO A 14 -4.97 5.00 13.40
N ALA A 15 -4.21 5.43 14.40
CA ALA A 15 -2.95 4.81 14.79
C ALA A 15 -3.09 3.37 15.31
N ASP A 16 -4.30 2.94 15.69
CA ASP A 16 -4.57 1.54 16.07
C ASP A 16 -4.61 0.59 14.85
N TYR A 17 -4.66 1.13 13.63
CA TYR A 17 -4.84 0.36 12.40
C TYR A 17 -3.77 0.59 11.33
N PHE A 18 -3.14 1.76 11.34
CA PHE A 18 -2.07 2.11 10.44
C PHE A 18 -1.02 2.96 11.14
N ASN A 19 0.26 2.62 10.96
CA ASN A 19 1.34 3.44 11.49
C ASN A 19 2.63 3.36 10.65
N THR A 20 3.32 4.49 10.56
CA THR A 20 4.62 4.64 9.89
C THR A 20 5.74 4.64 10.92
N VAL A 21 6.73 3.75 10.77
CA VAL A 21 7.89 3.66 11.66
C VAL A 21 9.18 3.77 10.86
N ALA A 22 10.04 4.73 11.24
CA ALA A 22 11.41 4.83 10.76
C ALA A 22 12.37 4.13 11.73
N TYR A 23 13.36 3.42 11.20
CA TYR A 23 14.34 2.69 12.01
C TYR A 23 15.70 2.61 11.31
N SER A 24 16.74 2.23 12.06
CA SER A 24 18.11 2.02 11.54
C SER A 24 18.46 0.54 11.58
N GLY A 25 19.03 0.04 10.48
CA GLY A 25 19.50 -1.35 10.43
C GLY A 25 20.76 -1.54 11.29
N ASN A 26 20.95 -2.76 11.78
CA ASN A 26 22.04 -3.13 12.69
C ASN A 26 22.79 -4.41 12.28
N ASN A 27 22.48 -5.00 11.12
CA ASN A 27 23.06 -6.26 10.64
C ASN A 27 22.77 -7.51 11.49
N THR A 28 22.00 -7.42 12.57
CA THR A 28 21.63 -8.55 13.43
C THR A 28 20.13 -8.77 13.38
N GLN A 29 19.59 -9.69 14.18
CA GLN A 29 18.15 -9.65 14.45
C GLN A 29 17.79 -8.30 15.08
N LEU A 30 16.70 -7.69 14.60
CA LEU A 30 16.22 -6.39 15.03
C LEU A 30 14.70 -6.45 15.17
N SER A 31 14.22 -6.22 16.39
CA SER A 31 12.80 -5.94 16.65
C SER A 31 12.54 -4.45 16.39
N VAL A 32 11.68 -4.17 15.43
CA VAL A 32 11.22 -2.84 15.07
C VAL A 32 9.91 -2.59 15.81
N THR A 33 9.98 -1.78 16.87
CA THR A 33 8.85 -1.47 17.77
C THR A 33 8.31 -0.06 17.55
N GLY A 34 7.23 0.30 18.24
CA GLY A 34 6.57 1.61 18.12
C GLY A 34 5.53 1.66 17.01
N VAL A 35 5.11 0.50 16.49
CA VAL A 35 3.96 0.39 15.57
C VAL A 35 2.65 0.56 16.34
N GLY A 36 2.58 0.07 17.57
CA GLY A 36 1.40 0.15 18.45
C GLY A 36 0.45 -1.04 18.35
N PHE A 37 0.70 -1.97 17.42
CA PHE A 37 -0.10 -3.17 17.19
C PHE A 37 0.73 -4.26 16.50
N GLU A 38 0.19 -5.48 16.41
CA GLU A 38 0.71 -6.56 15.56
C GLU A 38 0.27 -6.34 14.11
N PRO A 39 1.15 -5.94 13.18
CA PRO A 39 0.75 -5.73 11.80
C PRO A 39 0.38 -7.05 11.13
N ASN A 40 -0.49 -6.98 10.12
CA ASN A 40 -0.72 -8.09 9.21
C ASN A 40 -0.10 -7.85 7.84
N TRP A 41 0.28 -6.61 7.52
CA TRP A 41 1.05 -6.25 6.33
C TRP A 41 2.03 -5.14 6.66
N THR A 42 3.28 -5.33 6.24
CA THR A 42 4.38 -4.38 6.43
C THR A 42 5.07 -4.17 5.08
N TRP A 43 5.20 -2.90 4.69
CA TRP A 43 5.91 -2.46 3.49
C TRP A 43 7.14 -1.66 3.93
N ILE A 44 8.33 -2.16 3.63
CA ILE A 44 9.61 -1.60 4.08
C ILE A 44 10.37 -1.00 2.89
N LYS A 45 11.01 0.14 3.10
CA LYS A 45 11.93 0.76 2.14
C LYS A 45 13.19 1.30 2.81
N LYS A 46 14.35 0.93 2.26
CA LYS A 46 15.62 1.61 2.50
C LYS A 46 15.59 3.04 1.99
N ARG A 47 16.04 3.97 2.82
CA ARG A 47 15.99 5.42 2.59
C ARG A 47 17.31 6.00 2.09
N ASN A 48 18.44 5.58 2.62
CA ASN A 48 19.75 6.18 2.35
C ASN A 48 20.61 5.41 1.33
N GLY A 49 19.98 4.64 0.44
CA GLY A 49 20.65 3.95 -0.66
C GLY A 49 19.67 3.14 -1.51
N ALA A 50 20.12 2.76 -2.70
CA ALA A 50 19.27 2.03 -3.64
C ALA A 50 19.01 0.59 -3.15
N ALA A 51 17.74 0.27 -2.96
CA ALA A 51 17.24 -1.08 -2.68
C ALA A 51 15.73 -1.12 -2.94
N SER A 52 15.24 -2.28 -3.40
CA SER A 52 13.81 -2.51 -3.58
C SER A 52 13.02 -2.30 -2.29
N HIS A 53 11.73 -2.00 -2.43
CA HIS A 53 10.84 -2.07 -1.29
C HIS A 53 10.49 -3.55 -1.01
N ALA A 54 10.58 -4.00 0.23
CA ALA A 54 10.21 -5.37 0.63
C ALA A 54 8.82 -5.39 1.27
N LEU A 55 7.96 -6.31 0.82
CA LEU A 55 6.57 -6.44 1.24
C LEU A 55 6.33 -7.79 1.89
N GLN A 56 5.78 -7.77 3.10
CA GLN A 56 5.51 -8.96 3.88
C GLN A 56 4.15 -8.91 4.57
N ASP A 57 3.45 -10.03 4.60
CA ASP A 57 2.17 -10.16 5.30
C ASP A 57 2.07 -11.47 6.08
N SER A 58 1.16 -11.46 7.04
CA SER A 58 0.90 -12.58 7.95
C SER A 58 0.20 -13.76 7.30
N VAL A 59 -0.47 -13.58 6.15
CA VAL A 59 -1.20 -14.64 5.43
C VAL A 59 -0.22 -15.57 4.71
N ARG A 60 0.82 -15.01 4.08
CA ARG A 60 1.91 -15.77 3.45
C ARG A 60 2.87 -16.37 4.46
N GLY A 61 2.96 -15.77 5.65
CA GLY A 61 3.84 -16.20 6.74
C GLY A 61 5.31 -15.81 6.54
N SER A 62 6.11 -15.93 7.60
CA SER A 62 7.52 -15.52 7.65
C SER A 62 8.45 -16.21 6.64
N PHE A 63 9.69 -15.71 6.52
CA PHE A 63 10.75 -16.25 5.63
C PHE A 63 10.45 -16.18 4.13
N ARG A 64 9.55 -15.28 3.76
CA ARG A 64 9.19 -14.98 2.38
C ARG A 64 9.08 -13.48 2.21
N TYR A 65 9.18 -13.01 0.98
CA TYR A 65 8.85 -11.63 0.66
C TYR A 65 8.61 -11.43 -0.82
N LEU A 66 7.95 -10.33 -1.12
CA LEU A 66 7.81 -9.78 -2.46
C LEU A 66 8.48 -8.40 -2.51
N VAL A 67 8.74 -7.91 -3.72
CA VAL A 67 9.24 -6.55 -3.94
C VAL A 67 8.34 -5.79 -4.90
N SER A 68 8.00 -4.53 -4.58
CA SER A 68 6.96 -3.79 -5.32
C SER A 68 7.41 -3.24 -6.67
N ASN A 69 8.71 -3.18 -6.95
CA ASN A 69 9.29 -2.63 -8.18
C ASN A 69 9.79 -3.73 -9.13
N SER A 70 9.27 -4.95 -9.02
CA SER A 70 9.68 -6.07 -9.87
C SER A 70 8.52 -7.00 -10.19
N THR A 71 8.63 -7.65 -11.34
CA THR A 71 7.80 -8.78 -11.76
C THR A 71 8.19 -10.09 -11.08
N ALA A 72 9.32 -10.14 -10.36
CA ALA A 72 9.80 -11.36 -9.71
C ALA A 72 8.71 -12.07 -8.88
N ALA A 73 8.73 -13.41 -8.92
CA ALA A 73 7.89 -14.25 -8.07
C ALA A 73 8.25 -14.07 -6.58
N GLU A 74 7.45 -14.66 -5.69
CA GLU A 74 7.73 -14.66 -4.26
C GLU A 74 9.09 -15.31 -3.99
N ASN A 75 9.93 -14.60 -3.22
CA ASN A 75 11.16 -15.20 -2.74
C ASN A 75 10.81 -16.10 -1.56
N THR A 76 10.90 -17.42 -1.76
CA THR A 76 10.53 -18.44 -0.78
C THR A 76 11.74 -19.10 -0.11
N ASN A 77 12.93 -18.50 -0.25
CA ASN A 77 14.18 -19.07 0.26
C ASN A 77 14.19 -19.12 1.80
N SER A 78 13.64 -20.20 2.34
CA SER A 78 13.44 -20.45 3.77
C SER A 78 14.73 -20.54 4.60
N GLY A 79 15.90 -20.61 3.96
CA GLY A 79 17.20 -20.50 4.63
C GLY A 79 17.57 -19.07 5.04
N ASN A 80 16.74 -18.07 4.70
CA ASN A 80 17.02 -16.68 5.00
C ASN A 80 16.01 -16.09 5.99
N ASP A 81 16.52 -15.70 7.15
CA ASP A 81 15.75 -15.15 8.28
C ASP A 81 15.37 -13.67 8.12
N TRP A 82 15.16 -13.18 6.89
CA TRP A 82 15.03 -11.73 6.63
C TRP A 82 13.87 -11.07 7.37
N PHE A 83 12.70 -11.70 7.33
CA PHE A 83 11.52 -11.33 8.12
C PHE A 83 11.13 -12.52 8.99
N ARG A 84 11.19 -12.34 10.31
CA ARG A 84 11.06 -13.42 11.29
C ARG A 84 9.64 -13.53 11.83
N SER A 85 9.05 -12.41 12.22
CA SER A 85 7.75 -12.40 12.89
C SER A 85 7.07 -11.04 12.80
N PHE A 86 5.75 -11.09 12.81
CA PHE A 86 4.93 -10.00 13.32
C PHE A 86 4.85 -10.17 14.83
N ASP A 87 5.06 -9.07 15.56
CA ASP A 87 5.14 -9.03 17.00
C ASP A 87 4.04 -8.11 17.54
N SER A 88 3.67 -8.21 18.82
CA SER A 88 2.56 -7.43 19.41
C SER A 88 2.68 -5.91 19.27
N ASP A 89 3.91 -5.40 19.08
CA ASP A 89 4.21 -4.01 18.77
C ASP A 89 5.24 -3.98 17.63
N GLY A 90 4.79 -4.27 16.42
CA GLY A 90 5.59 -4.20 15.20
C GLY A 90 6.07 -5.54 14.67
N PHE A 91 7.36 -5.66 14.36
CA PHE A 91 7.87 -6.83 13.66
C PHE A 91 9.37 -7.03 13.88
N THR A 92 9.86 -8.24 13.61
CA THR A 92 11.27 -8.57 13.71
C THR A 92 11.85 -8.92 12.34
N VAL A 93 12.94 -8.23 11.97
CA VAL A 93 13.74 -8.47 10.76
C VAL A 93 15.16 -8.92 11.10
N SER A 94 15.88 -9.45 10.11
CA SER A 94 17.30 -9.77 10.18
C SER A 94 18.00 -9.45 8.85
N LYS A 95 19.31 -9.24 8.87
CA LYS A 95 20.11 -8.99 7.65
C LYS A 95 20.21 -10.24 6.77
N THR A 96 20.55 -11.36 7.40
CA THR A 96 20.49 -12.78 6.98
C THR A 96 21.51 -13.57 7.84
N THR A 97 21.34 -14.89 7.96
CA THR A 97 22.35 -15.91 7.55
C THR A 97 22.01 -17.30 8.11
N THR A 98 21.49 -18.20 7.26
CA THR A 98 22.04 -19.57 7.12
C THR A 98 21.95 -19.98 5.64
N GLY A 99 23.01 -19.67 4.87
CA GLY A 99 23.24 -20.25 3.53
C GLY A 99 22.81 -19.45 2.29
N GLY A 100 22.25 -18.25 2.41
CA GLY A 100 21.86 -17.40 1.26
C GLY A 100 22.59 -16.05 1.16
N THR A 101 22.45 -15.40 0.01
CA THR A 101 23.00 -14.05 -0.27
C THR A 101 22.28 -13.01 0.59
N ALA A 102 23.05 -12.22 1.34
CA ALA A 102 22.52 -11.11 2.15
C ALA A 102 21.86 -10.06 1.25
N THR A 103 20.74 -9.51 1.72
CA THR A 103 20.01 -8.47 1.02
C THR A 103 19.89 -7.24 1.93
N THR A 104 19.69 -6.04 1.35
CA THR A 104 19.78 -4.76 2.08
C THR A 104 18.44 -4.03 2.20
N GLU A 105 17.34 -4.67 1.82
CA GLU A 105 15.99 -4.06 1.74
C GLU A 105 15.40 -3.70 3.10
N TRP A 106 15.92 -4.27 4.19
CA TRP A 106 15.29 -4.22 5.52
C TRP A 106 16.20 -3.97 6.70
N ASN A 107 17.45 -4.47 6.71
CA ASN A 107 18.24 -4.44 7.94
C ASN A 107 19.75 -4.55 7.70
N ASN A 108 20.34 -3.56 7.03
CA ASN A 108 21.78 -3.44 6.90
C ASN A 108 22.33 -2.32 7.81
N SER A 109 23.45 -2.58 8.48
CA SER A 109 24.08 -1.65 9.42
C SER A 109 24.49 -0.37 8.72
N GLY A 110 24.17 0.77 9.32
CA GLY A 110 24.43 2.10 8.74
C GLY A 110 23.38 2.54 7.72
N ASP A 111 22.41 1.68 7.40
CA ASP A 111 21.28 2.04 6.56
C ASP A 111 20.06 2.47 7.39
N THR A 112 19.29 3.41 6.85
CA THR A 112 18.04 3.90 7.44
C THR A 112 16.86 3.39 6.63
N TYR A 113 15.76 3.07 7.31
CA TYR A 113 14.58 2.46 6.73
C TYR A 113 13.31 3.18 7.19
N VAL A 114 12.25 3.03 6.40
CA VAL A 114 10.86 3.33 6.78
C VAL A 114 10.01 2.10 6.54
N SER A 115 9.03 1.89 7.41
CA SER A 115 8.01 0.88 7.28
C SER A 115 6.63 1.51 7.38
N TRP A 116 5.72 1.10 6.50
CA TRP A 116 4.30 1.39 6.60
C TRP A 116 3.59 0.10 6.96
N ASN A 117 2.78 0.14 8.03
CA ASN A 117 2.27 -1.05 8.70
C ASN A 117 0.76 -0.96 8.79
N TRP A 118 0.06 -2.04 8.41
CA TRP A 118 -1.40 -2.12 8.42
C TRP A 118 -1.87 -3.31 9.27
N LEU A 119 -2.89 -3.07 10.09
CA LEU A 119 -3.61 -4.08 10.85
C LEU A 119 -4.79 -4.63 10.02
N ALA A 120 -4.73 -5.90 9.66
CA ALA A 120 -5.83 -6.63 9.06
C ALA A 120 -6.60 -7.42 10.15
N GLY A 121 -7.17 -8.57 9.81
CA GLY A 121 -8.04 -9.34 10.71
C GLY A 121 -7.33 -10.29 11.67
N GLY A 122 -6.00 -10.26 11.76
CA GLY A 122 -5.22 -11.29 12.47
C GLY A 122 -5.02 -12.57 11.66
N THR A 123 -5.21 -13.74 12.28
CA THR A 123 -5.04 -15.05 11.63
C THR A 123 -5.99 -15.21 10.45
N ALA A 124 -5.46 -15.63 9.30
CA ALA A 124 -6.25 -15.83 8.09
C ALA A 124 -7.28 -16.97 8.27
N VAL A 125 -8.49 -16.75 7.77
CA VAL A 125 -9.60 -17.72 7.79
C VAL A 125 -10.04 -18.08 6.37
N SER A 126 -10.60 -19.28 6.19
CA SER A 126 -11.16 -19.69 4.89
C SER A 126 -12.39 -18.85 4.55
N ASN A 127 -12.49 -18.38 3.30
CA ASN A 127 -13.65 -17.68 2.76
C ASN A 127 -14.15 -18.40 1.49
N THR A 128 -15.46 -18.63 1.42
CA THR A 128 -16.13 -19.36 0.33
C THR A 128 -17.22 -18.52 -0.37
N ASP A 129 -17.13 -17.19 -0.29
CA ASP A 129 -18.08 -16.28 -0.93
C ASP A 129 -17.90 -16.23 -2.46
N GLY A 130 -16.67 -16.44 -2.92
CA GLY A 130 -16.30 -16.51 -4.34
C GLY A 130 -16.39 -17.91 -4.94
N SER A 131 -16.22 -18.02 -6.26
CA SER A 131 -16.11 -19.31 -6.95
C SER A 131 -14.81 -20.05 -6.63
N ILE A 132 -13.77 -19.32 -6.22
CA ILE A 132 -12.51 -19.86 -5.69
C ILE A 132 -12.47 -19.58 -4.18
N THR A 133 -12.20 -20.63 -3.40
CA THR A 133 -11.97 -20.50 -1.96
C THR A 133 -10.68 -19.72 -1.70
N SER A 134 -10.76 -18.68 -0.89
CA SER A 134 -9.62 -17.84 -0.50
C SER A 134 -9.31 -17.99 0.99
N SER A 135 -8.12 -17.55 1.40
CA SER A 135 -7.75 -17.35 2.80
C SER A 135 -7.61 -15.85 3.05
N VAL A 136 -8.38 -15.33 4.02
CA VAL A 136 -8.52 -13.89 4.25
C VAL A 136 -8.18 -13.52 5.68
N SER A 137 -7.38 -12.46 5.84
CA SER A 137 -7.27 -11.71 7.08
C SER A 137 -7.88 -10.34 6.82
N ALA A 138 -9.10 -10.12 7.31
CA ALA A 138 -9.89 -8.93 6.99
C ALA A 138 -10.23 -8.12 8.24
N ASN A 139 -9.94 -6.82 8.20
CA ASN A 139 -10.37 -5.84 9.18
C ASN A 139 -11.46 -4.97 8.59
N THR A 140 -12.71 -5.36 8.81
CA THR A 140 -13.86 -4.65 8.23
C THR A 140 -14.05 -3.25 8.82
N LYS A 141 -13.52 -2.99 10.03
CA LYS A 141 -13.51 -1.64 10.62
C LYS A 141 -12.54 -0.70 9.93
N ALA A 142 -11.36 -1.19 9.57
CA ALA A 142 -10.33 -0.42 8.86
C ALA A 142 -10.48 -0.46 7.33
N GLY A 143 -11.40 -1.27 6.80
CA GLY A 143 -11.61 -1.45 5.38
C GLY A 143 -10.39 -2.03 4.65
N PHE A 144 -9.63 -2.90 5.33
CA PHE A 144 -8.40 -3.50 4.82
C PHE A 144 -8.44 -5.02 4.92
N SER A 145 -8.03 -5.72 3.85
CA SER A 145 -7.93 -7.18 3.83
C SER A 145 -6.69 -7.66 3.09
N VAL A 146 -6.08 -8.73 3.61
CA VAL A 146 -5.04 -9.51 2.95
C VAL A 146 -5.66 -10.84 2.51
N VAL A 147 -5.58 -11.14 1.21
CA VAL A 147 -6.30 -12.26 0.58
C VAL A 147 -5.32 -13.15 -0.19
N SER A 148 -5.17 -14.41 0.20
CA SER A 148 -4.45 -15.43 -0.58
C SER A 148 -5.45 -16.31 -1.32
N TYR A 149 -5.17 -16.63 -2.58
CA TYR A 149 -5.99 -17.56 -3.37
C TYR A 149 -5.14 -18.28 -4.42
N THR A 150 -5.61 -19.45 -4.84
CA THR A 150 -5.04 -20.22 -5.95
C THR A 150 -5.99 -20.12 -7.13
N GLY A 151 -5.55 -19.45 -8.20
CA GLY A 151 -6.34 -19.29 -9.41
C GLY A 151 -6.47 -20.60 -10.19
N ASP A 152 -7.60 -20.81 -10.85
CA ASP A 152 -7.87 -21.99 -11.69
C ASP A 152 -7.70 -21.73 -13.20
N GLY A 153 -7.34 -20.50 -13.58
CA GLY A 153 -7.17 -20.06 -14.96
C GLY A 153 -8.48 -19.77 -15.72
N THR A 154 -9.63 -19.86 -15.04
CA THR A 154 -10.95 -19.51 -15.58
C THR A 154 -11.50 -18.26 -14.90
N ALA A 155 -12.30 -17.46 -15.61
CA ALA A 155 -12.87 -16.25 -15.02
C ALA A 155 -13.69 -16.60 -13.76
N SER A 156 -13.32 -15.99 -12.64
CA SER A 156 -13.72 -16.43 -11.30
C SER A 156 -13.90 -15.24 -10.36
N THR A 157 -14.52 -15.47 -9.20
CA THR A 157 -14.66 -14.50 -8.12
C THR A 157 -13.90 -14.97 -6.89
N ILE A 158 -13.27 -14.03 -6.19
CA ILE A 158 -12.46 -14.27 -4.99
C ILE A 158 -13.10 -13.54 -3.83
N GLY A 159 -13.38 -14.26 -2.73
CA GLY A 159 -13.89 -13.65 -1.50
C GLY A 159 -12.81 -12.82 -0.80
N HIS A 160 -13.14 -11.59 -0.39
CA HIS A 160 -12.18 -10.69 0.27
C HIS A 160 -12.45 -10.45 1.77
N GLY A 161 -13.61 -10.89 2.28
CA GLY A 161 -13.94 -10.85 3.71
C GLY A 161 -14.20 -9.45 4.30
N LEU A 162 -14.43 -8.43 3.46
CA LEU A 162 -14.86 -7.10 3.92
C LEU A 162 -16.39 -7.01 3.89
N ASP A 163 -16.96 -5.97 4.53
CA ASP A 163 -18.41 -5.71 4.52
C ASP A 163 -18.83 -4.68 3.45
N SER A 164 -17.87 -4.27 2.60
CA SER A 164 -18.04 -3.25 1.57
C SER A 164 -17.10 -3.54 0.40
N ALA A 165 -17.49 -3.08 -0.78
CA ALA A 165 -16.71 -3.29 -1.98
C ALA A 165 -15.34 -2.61 -1.88
N PRO A 166 -14.22 -3.32 -2.09
CA PRO A 166 -12.91 -2.70 -2.25
C PRO A 166 -12.94 -1.65 -3.35
N GLU A 167 -12.42 -0.46 -3.06
CA GLU A 167 -12.30 0.64 -4.00
C GLU A 167 -10.94 0.66 -4.69
N MET A 168 -9.95 0.00 -4.09
CA MET A 168 -8.64 -0.29 -4.65
C MET A 168 -8.20 -1.67 -4.19
N TYR A 169 -7.58 -2.43 -5.08
CA TYR A 169 -6.86 -3.64 -4.68
C TYR A 169 -5.65 -3.89 -5.56
N ILE A 170 -4.61 -4.48 -4.96
CA ILE A 170 -3.33 -4.77 -5.59
C ILE A 170 -3.15 -6.29 -5.56
N ILE A 171 -2.93 -6.92 -6.72
CA ILE A 171 -2.73 -8.36 -6.87
C ILE A 171 -1.32 -8.66 -7.36
N LYS A 172 -0.69 -9.68 -6.78
CA LYS A 172 0.61 -10.20 -7.24
C LYS A 172 0.61 -11.70 -7.37
N ASP A 173 1.08 -12.16 -8.51
CA ASP A 173 1.47 -13.55 -8.75
C ASP A 173 2.69 -13.91 -7.91
N ARG A 174 2.62 -15.03 -7.20
CA ARG A 174 3.66 -15.50 -6.29
C ARG A 174 4.56 -16.57 -6.90
N GLU A 175 4.23 -17.11 -8.07
CA GLU A 175 4.91 -18.25 -8.69
C GLU A 175 5.58 -17.90 -10.03
N SER A 176 5.14 -16.83 -10.72
CA SER A 176 5.71 -16.41 -12.01
C SER A 176 6.10 -14.94 -12.09
N THR A 177 6.80 -14.65 -13.19
CA THR A 177 7.30 -13.31 -13.53
C THR A 177 6.19 -12.45 -14.12
N ASP A 178 5.35 -11.90 -13.26
CA ASP A 178 4.18 -11.11 -13.61
C ASP A 178 4.11 -9.80 -12.80
N ASN A 179 3.59 -8.74 -13.45
CA ASN A 179 3.46 -7.41 -12.84
C ASN A 179 2.45 -7.42 -11.68
N TRP A 180 2.59 -6.43 -10.80
CA TRP A 180 1.63 -6.14 -9.74
C TRP A 180 0.43 -5.40 -10.31
N VAL A 181 -0.71 -6.06 -10.48
CA VAL A 181 -1.89 -5.45 -11.10
C VAL A 181 -2.70 -4.69 -10.06
N VAL A 182 -3.12 -3.48 -10.38
CA VAL A 182 -3.93 -2.61 -9.52
C VAL A 182 -5.29 -2.34 -10.16
N TYR A 183 -6.35 -2.66 -9.42
CA TYR A 183 -7.68 -2.10 -9.65
C TYR A 183 -7.85 -0.83 -8.84
N HIS A 184 -8.56 0.15 -9.41
CA HIS A 184 -8.99 1.35 -8.70
C HIS A 184 -10.32 1.84 -9.29
N LYS A 185 -11.32 2.13 -8.44
CA LYS A 185 -12.69 2.48 -8.86
C LYS A 185 -12.77 3.71 -9.80
N ASP A 186 -11.83 4.64 -9.67
CA ASP A 186 -11.79 5.89 -10.44
C ASP A 186 -10.96 5.80 -11.74
N LEU A 187 -10.61 4.59 -12.18
CA LEU A 187 -10.13 4.37 -13.54
C LEU A 187 -11.29 4.51 -14.55
N THR A 188 -10.98 4.45 -15.86
CA THR A 188 -11.97 4.66 -16.91
C THR A 188 -13.17 3.70 -16.84
N SER A 189 -12.95 2.45 -16.42
CA SER A 189 -14.00 1.49 -16.06
C SER A 189 -13.38 0.28 -15.34
N ALA A 190 -14.22 -0.67 -14.90
CA ALA A 190 -13.78 -1.96 -14.35
C ALA A 190 -12.89 -2.81 -15.28
N SER A 191 -12.84 -2.49 -16.57
CA SER A 191 -11.95 -3.12 -17.55
C SER A 191 -10.51 -2.62 -17.47
N TYR A 192 -10.30 -1.49 -16.78
CA TYR A 192 -9.00 -0.84 -16.71
C TYR A 192 -8.23 -1.26 -15.47
N TYR A 193 -6.91 -1.29 -15.63
CA TYR A 193 -5.97 -1.59 -14.56
C TYR A 193 -4.74 -0.70 -14.68
N LEU A 194 -4.01 -0.60 -13.58
CA LEU A 194 -2.65 -0.08 -13.53
C LEU A 194 -1.69 -1.18 -13.12
N THR A 195 -0.39 -0.91 -13.22
CA THR A 195 0.66 -1.79 -12.66
C THR A 195 1.49 -1.02 -11.66
N LEU A 196 1.66 -1.58 -10.46
CA LEU A 196 2.37 -0.92 -9.36
C LEU A 196 3.87 -0.84 -9.61
N ASP A 197 4.44 -1.80 -10.34
CA ASP A 197 5.86 -1.94 -10.60
C ASP A 197 6.33 -1.23 -11.87
N THR A 198 5.46 -0.45 -12.54
CA THR A 198 5.82 0.30 -13.75
C THR A 198 5.33 1.75 -13.71
N THR A 199 5.75 2.54 -14.70
CA THR A 199 5.28 3.91 -14.91
C THR A 199 4.08 4.00 -15.84
N ASN A 200 3.51 2.88 -16.30
CA ASN A 200 2.49 2.90 -17.35
C ASN A 200 1.24 3.69 -16.91
N ALA A 201 0.57 4.28 -17.91
CA ALA A 201 -0.79 4.79 -17.76
C ALA A 201 -1.77 3.61 -17.55
N GLN A 202 -3.02 3.91 -17.20
CA GLN A 202 -4.05 2.88 -17.16
C GLN A 202 -4.21 2.22 -18.53
N ALA A 203 -4.48 0.91 -18.53
CA ALA A 203 -4.71 0.12 -19.73
C ALA A 203 -6.02 -0.66 -19.62
N SER A 204 -6.72 -0.86 -20.74
CA SER A 204 -7.94 -1.68 -20.78
C SER A 204 -7.63 -3.11 -21.16
N ASN A 205 -8.04 -4.07 -20.32
CA ASN A 205 -8.04 -5.49 -20.64
C ASN A 205 -9.04 -6.26 -19.76
N ASN A 206 -10.15 -6.69 -20.35
CA ASN A 206 -11.17 -7.48 -19.66
C ASN A 206 -10.63 -8.81 -19.10
N VAL A 207 -9.53 -9.34 -19.65
CA VAL A 207 -8.94 -10.60 -19.18
C VAL A 207 -8.33 -10.47 -17.77
N VAL A 208 -8.12 -9.26 -17.27
CA VAL A 208 -7.51 -9.01 -15.95
C VAL A 208 -8.55 -9.15 -14.81
N PHE A 209 -9.60 -8.33 -14.83
CA PHE A 209 -10.64 -8.28 -13.78
C PHE A 209 -12.04 -8.65 -14.28
N ASN A 210 -12.14 -9.28 -15.45
CA ASN A 210 -13.40 -9.66 -16.08
C ASN A 210 -14.35 -8.47 -16.33
N GLY A 211 -13.83 -7.24 -16.39
CA GLY A 211 -14.63 -6.02 -16.61
C GLY A 211 -15.75 -5.82 -15.59
N THR A 212 -15.59 -6.32 -14.37
CA THR A 212 -16.64 -6.35 -13.34
C THR A 212 -16.15 -5.68 -12.07
N ASP A 213 -16.89 -4.68 -11.59
CA ASP A 213 -16.60 -4.02 -10.31
C ASP A 213 -16.78 -4.99 -9.14
N PRO A 214 -15.97 -4.86 -8.07
CA PRO A 214 -16.13 -5.69 -6.89
C PRO A 214 -17.46 -5.41 -6.18
N THR A 215 -17.96 -6.41 -5.46
CA THR A 215 -19.13 -6.30 -4.58
C THR A 215 -18.69 -6.23 -3.13
N SER A 216 -19.64 -6.18 -2.19
CA SER A 216 -19.33 -6.22 -0.77
C SER A 216 -18.72 -7.54 -0.29
N SER A 217 -18.67 -8.60 -1.11
CA SER A 217 -18.15 -9.90 -0.70
C SER A 217 -17.04 -10.46 -1.60
N VAL A 218 -17.02 -10.08 -2.89
CA VAL A 218 -16.08 -10.64 -3.87
C VAL A 218 -15.51 -9.58 -4.82
N PHE A 219 -14.29 -9.81 -5.30
CA PHE A 219 -13.78 -9.17 -6.52
C PHE A 219 -13.65 -10.21 -7.65
N SER A 220 -13.64 -9.74 -8.89
CA SER A 220 -13.56 -10.60 -10.08
C SER A 220 -12.15 -10.65 -10.65
N VAL A 221 -11.74 -11.84 -11.11
CA VAL A 221 -10.53 -12.05 -11.90
C VAL A 221 -10.90 -12.70 -13.23
N GLY A 222 -10.24 -12.28 -14.31
CA GLY A 222 -10.39 -12.91 -15.62
C GLY A 222 -9.42 -14.08 -15.79
N THR A 223 -8.97 -14.33 -17.02
CA THR A 223 -8.02 -15.42 -17.35
C THR A 223 -6.56 -14.95 -17.48
N SER A 224 -6.25 -13.73 -17.02
CA SER A 224 -4.89 -13.17 -17.08
C SER A 224 -3.97 -13.93 -16.14
N ARG A 225 -2.74 -14.22 -16.59
CA ARG A 225 -1.70 -14.82 -15.74
C ARG A 225 -1.36 -13.95 -14.54
N SER A 226 -1.47 -12.63 -14.66
CA SER A 226 -1.14 -11.72 -13.55
C SER A 226 -2.23 -11.65 -12.46
N THR A 227 -3.36 -12.33 -12.63
CA THR A 227 -4.45 -12.38 -11.63
C THR A 227 -5.06 -13.77 -11.43
N ASN A 228 -4.69 -14.78 -12.23
CA ASN A 228 -5.29 -16.11 -12.18
C ASN A 228 -4.35 -17.21 -12.74
N GLY A 229 -4.60 -18.46 -12.37
CA GLY A 229 -3.88 -19.66 -12.85
C GLY A 229 -2.70 -20.15 -12.00
N ASN A 230 -2.29 -19.39 -10.98
CA ASN A 230 -1.20 -19.64 -10.03
C ASN A 230 -1.64 -19.28 -8.59
N ASP A 231 -0.71 -19.30 -7.63
CA ASP A 231 -0.91 -18.70 -6.30
C ASP A 231 -0.75 -17.17 -6.30
N PHE A 232 -1.69 -16.47 -5.68
CA PHE A 232 -1.71 -15.01 -5.61
C PHE A 232 -1.85 -14.49 -4.19
N ILE A 233 -1.43 -13.24 -4.01
CA ILE A 233 -1.78 -12.40 -2.85
C ILE A 233 -2.46 -11.13 -3.36
N ALA A 234 -3.51 -10.70 -2.66
CA ALA A 234 -4.18 -9.44 -2.90
C ALA A 234 -4.30 -8.61 -1.61
N TYR A 235 -4.09 -7.30 -1.75
CA TYR A 235 -4.30 -6.32 -0.69
C TYR A 235 -5.48 -5.43 -1.08
N CYS A 236 -6.58 -5.52 -0.34
CA CYS A 236 -7.85 -4.86 -0.66
C CYS A 236 -8.13 -3.70 0.29
N PHE A 237 -8.57 -2.56 -0.25
CA PHE A 237 -8.86 -1.34 0.50
C PHE A 237 -10.21 -0.76 0.12
N HIS A 238 -10.99 -0.31 1.10
CA HIS A 238 -12.07 0.65 0.88
C HIS A 238 -11.97 1.83 1.85
N SER A 239 -12.53 2.97 1.46
CA SER A 239 -12.54 4.18 2.29
C SER A 239 -13.33 3.96 3.57
N VAL A 240 -12.80 4.48 4.68
CA VAL A 240 -13.47 4.54 5.98
C VAL A 240 -13.46 5.99 6.46
N PRO A 241 -14.64 6.60 6.70
CA PRO A 241 -14.73 8.00 7.12
C PRO A 241 -13.86 8.32 8.34
N GLY A 242 -12.98 9.31 8.19
CA GLY A 242 -12.05 9.75 9.25
C GLY A 242 -10.77 8.91 9.37
N TYR A 243 -10.61 7.85 8.58
CA TYR A 243 -9.45 6.95 8.62
C TYR A 243 -8.75 6.79 7.27
N SER A 244 -9.47 6.43 6.20
CA SER A 244 -8.88 6.18 4.89
C SER A 244 -9.76 6.74 3.77
N LEU A 245 -9.11 7.14 2.67
CA LEU A 245 -9.81 7.62 1.47
C LEU A 245 -9.12 7.10 0.21
N VAL A 246 -9.88 6.39 -0.62
CA VAL A 246 -9.55 6.01 -1.99
C VAL A 246 -10.35 6.91 -2.93
N SER A 247 -9.66 7.76 -3.70
CA SER A 247 -10.32 8.70 -4.60
C SER A 247 -9.40 9.19 -5.72
N SER A 248 -9.85 10.20 -6.45
CA SER A 248 -9.11 10.84 -7.53
C SER A 248 -9.22 12.36 -7.48
N TYR A 249 -8.34 13.03 -8.21
CA TYR A 249 -8.39 14.47 -8.45
C TYR A 249 -7.82 14.83 -9.82
N SER A 250 -8.22 15.99 -10.34
CA SER A 250 -7.66 16.56 -11.56
C SER A 250 -6.61 17.60 -11.22
N GLY A 251 -5.41 17.50 -11.77
CA GLY A 251 -4.37 18.51 -11.58
C GLY A 251 -4.78 19.87 -12.16
N ASN A 252 -4.12 20.95 -11.71
CA ASN A 252 -4.44 22.31 -12.14
C ASN A 252 -3.23 23.13 -12.64
N SER A 253 -2.03 22.56 -12.67
CA SER A 253 -0.78 23.25 -13.05
C SER A 253 -0.53 24.56 -12.30
N SER A 254 -0.98 24.66 -11.04
CA SER A 254 -0.72 25.80 -10.14
C SER A 254 0.29 25.40 -9.05
N SER A 255 1.18 26.32 -8.67
CA SER A 255 2.01 26.15 -7.47
C SER A 255 1.20 26.28 -6.16
N ASP A 256 0.10 27.04 -6.18
CA ASP A 256 -0.98 26.85 -5.20
C ASP A 256 -1.95 25.81 -5.74
N GLY A 257 -1.53 24.55 -5.68
CA GLY A 257 -2.12 23.43 -6.41
C GLY A 257 -3.49 22.99 -5.91
N VAL A 258 -3.92 21.81 -6.31
CA VAL A 258 -5.20 21.26 -5.88
C VAL A 258 -5.16 21.00 -4.37
N PHE A 259 -6.22 21.41 -3.67
CA PHE A 259 -6.50 20.93 -2.32
C PHE A 259 -7.41 19.70 -2.42
N VAL A 260 -6.96 18.60 -1.82
CA VAL A 260 -7.71 17.35 -1.75
C VAL A 260 -8.20 17.16 -0.32
N HIS A 261 -9.52 17.20 -0.14
CA HIS A 261 -10.15 17.04 1.17
C HIS A 261 -10.35 15.56 1.51
N CYS A 262 -9.62 15.07 2.51
CA CYS A 262 -9.73 13.70 3.01
C CYS A 262 -10.74 13.54 4.16
N GLY A 263 -11.04 14.63 4.89
CA GLY A 263 -11.84 14.57 6.12
C GLY A 263 -11.05 14.09 7.35
N PHE A 264 -9.73 14.00 7.22
CA PHE A 264 -8.77 13.67 8.27
C PHE A 264 -7.41 14.26 7.95
N LYS A 265 -6.54 14.35 8.95
CA LYS A 265 -5.13 14.71 8.78
C LYS A 265 -4.38 13.48 8.26
N PRO A 266 -3.81 13.48 7.04
CA PRO A 266 -3.16 12.28 6.52
C PRO A 266 -1.83 11.98 7.22
N ALA A 267 -1.59 10.70 7.51
CA ALA A 267 -0.30 10.16 7.89
C ALA A 267 0.51 9.68 6.68
N PHE A 268 -0.19 9.25 5.64
CA PHE A 268 0.41 8.62 4.47
C PHE A 268 -0.48 8.80 3.26
N VAL A 269 0.12 9.02 2.08
CA VAL A 269 -0.58 9.09 0.79
C VAL A 269 0.27 8.44 -0.30
N ILE A 270 -0.39 7.66 -1.16
CA ILE A 270 0.17 7.17 -2.43
C ILE A 270 -0.62 7.82 -3.56
N ILE A 271 0.08 8.44 -4.52
CA ILE A 271 -0.52 9.11 -5.68
C ILE A 271 0.01 8.47 -6.96
N LYS A 272 -0.87 8.33 -7.95
CA LYS A 272 -0.50 7.93 -9.31
C LYS A 272 -1.30 8.70 -10.34
N VAL A 273 -0.62 9.26 -11.33
CA VAL A 273 -1.28 9.71 -12.54
C VAL A 273 -1.78 8.50 -13.33
N ALA A 274 -3.10 8.43 -13.53
CA ALA A 274 -3.75 7.33 -14.24
C ALA A 274 -3.81 7.59 -15.75
N SER A 275 -3.92 8.86 -16.17
CA SER A 275 -4.18 9.25 -17.56
C SER A 275 -2.95 9.27 -18.47
N VAL A 276 -1.73 9.29 -17.92
CA VAL A 276 -0.47 9.30 -18.67
C VAL A 276 0.59 8.42 -17.99
N ALA A 277 1.66 8.10 -18.72
CA ALA A 277 2.76 7.33 -18.16
C ALA A 277 3.64 8.22 -17.26
N ASN A 278 3.69 7.88 -15.98
CA ASN A 278 4.60 8.44 -14.99
C ASN A 278 4.68 7.54 -13.74
N ARG A 279 5.67 7.78 -12.88
CA ARG A 279 5.90 7.02 -11.65
C ARG A 279 4.77 7.19 -10.62
N TRP A 280 4.71 6.26 -9.68
CA TRP A 280 3.94 6.35 -8.45
C TRP A 280 4.73 7.14 -7.41
N VAL A 281 4.07 7.86 -6.51
CA VAL A 281 4.75 8.59 -5.42
C VAL A 281 4.10 8.34 -4.08
N MET A 282 4.94 8.26 -3.04
CA MET A 282 4.55 7.99 -1.66
C MET A 282 5.11 9.08 -0.75
N PHE A 283 4.25 9.63 0.10
CA PHE A 283 4.62 10.60 1.13
C PHE A 283 4.02 10.19 2.47
N ASP A 284 4.76 10.39 3.55
CA ASP A 284 4.25 10.26 4.92
C ASP A 284 4.67 11.43 5.78
N ASN A 285 3.91 11.69 6.84
CA ASN A 285 4.14 12.77 7.77
C ASN A 285 5.21 12.46 8.83
N LYS A 286 5.76 11.23 8.86
CA LYS A 286 6.67 10.79 9.93
C LYS A 286 8.12 11.09 9.60
N ARG A 287 8.46 11.08 8.31
CA ARG A 287 9.76 11.51 7.80
C ARG A 287 9.81 13.03 7.58
N SER A 288 8.66 13.68 7.43
CA SER A 288 8.53 15.12 7.17
C SER A 288 8.41 15.95 8.45
N ASP A 289 9.56 16.38 8.96
CA ASP A 289 9.65 17.27 10.12
C ASP A 289 9.07 18.67 9.82
N GLU A 290 9.04 19.06 8.54
CA GLU A 290 8.52 20.34 8.06
C GLU A 290 7.23 20.17 7.21
N ASN A 291 6.49 21.26 7.05
CA ASN A 291 5.33 21.35 6.16
C ASN A 291 5.51 22.64 5.33
N PRO A 292 5.74 22.56 4.01
CA PRO A 292 5.51 21.42 3.11
C PRO A 292 6.48 20.25 3.24
N VAL A 293 6.00 19.08 2.80
CA VAL A 293 6.81 17.90 2.49
C VAL A 293 7.55 18.14 1.18
N GLU A 294 8.86 17.87 1.17
CA GLU A 294 9.71 18.05 -0.01
C GLU A 294 9.85 16.77 -0.85
N GLU A 295 10.17 16.95 -2.15
CA GLU A 295 10.54 15.87 -3.09
C GLU A 295 11.68 14.98 -2.57
N ALA A 296 12.54 15.52 -1.69
CA ALA A 296 13.61 14.76 -1.03
C ALA A 296 13.10 13.50 -0.31
N GLN A 297 11.86 13.55 0.17
CA GLN A 297 11.20 12.52 0.98
C GLN A 297 10.24 11.66 0.16
N GLU A 298 10.13 11.92 -1.14
CA GLU A 298 9.39 11.08 -2.09
C GLU A 298 10.02 9.68 -2.15
N LEU A 299 9.19 8.65 -2.06
CA LEU A 299 9.56 7.29 -2.39
C LEU A 299 8.62 6.75 -3.47
N ASN A 300 9.11 5.86 -4.31
CA ASN A 300 8.36 5.36 -5.46
C ASN A 300 8.27 3.83 -5.38
N PRO A 301 7.06 3.25 -5.27
CA PRO A 301 6.90 1.80 -5.13
C PRO A 301 7.38 1.05 -6.37
N ASN A 302 7.44 1.72 -7.53
CA ASN A 302 7.94 1.21 -8.80
C ASN A 302 9.45 1.45 -9.02
N ASP A 303 10.21 1.85 -7.99
CA ASP A 303 11.65 2.10 -8.09
C ASP A 303 12.40 1.63 -6.83
N SER A 304 13.71 1.49 -6.95
CA SER A 304 14.65 1.18 -5.87
C SER A 304 15.40 2.40 -5.35
N THR A 305 15.29 3.55 -6.03
CA THR A 305 16.02 4.79 -5.73
C THR A 305 15.90 5.21 -4.26
N ALA A 306 16.97 5.79 -3.72
CA ALA A 306 17.04 6.32 -2.36
C ALA A 306 16.27 7.65 -2.25
N GLU A 307 16.03 8.11 -1.03
CA GLU A 307 15.67 9.51 -0.78
C GLU A 307 16.76 10.43 -1.33
N SER A 308 16.33 11.61 -1.82
CA SER A 308 17.27 12.65 -2.23
C SER A 308 17.67 13.51 -1.04
N SER A 309 18.83 14.18 -1.11
CA SER A 309 19.32 15.05 -0.03
C SER A 309 18.68 16.44 0.00
N SER A 310 17.94 16.80 -1.04
CA SER A 310 17.29 18.10 -1.21
C SER A 310 16.14 17.97 -2.20
N GLY A 311 15.06 18.72 -2.00
CA GLY A 311 13.90 18.69 -2.89
C GLY A 311 13.27 20.05 -3.06
N THR A 312 12.15 20.05 -3.77
CA THR A 312 11.23 21.20 -3.80
C THR A 312 9.95 20.80 -3.08
N ASP A 313 9.22 21.78 -2.57
CA ASP A 313 7.92 21.58 -1.92
C ASP A 313 6.97 20.79 -2.83
N CYS A 314 6.50 19.65 -2.36
CA CYS A 314 5.58 18.78 -3.10
C CYS A 314 4.14 18.98 -2.63
N LEU A 315 3.90 18.80 -1.34
CA LEU A 315 2.57 18.91 -0.75
C LEU A 315 2.62 19.32 0.72
N ASP A 316 1.53 19.90 1.20
CA ASP A 316 1.26 20.01 2.63
C ASP A 316 0.35 18.88 3.12
N PHE A 317 0.65 18.35 4.29
CA PHE A 317 -0.33 17.62 5.09
C PHE A 317 -1.10 18.60 5.98
N LEU A 318 -2.39 18.75 5.71
CA LEU A 318 -3.32 19.63 6.42
C LEU A 318 -4.21 18.83 7.36
N SER A 319 -4.90 19.51 8.28
CA SER A 319 -5.78 18.87 9.28
C SER A 319 -6.95 18.06 8.68
N ASN A 320 -7.30 18.31 7.42
CA ASN A 320 -8.43 17.68 6.72
C ASN A 320 -8.08 17.15 5.32
N GLY A 321 -6.80 17.07 4.96
CA GLY A 321 -6.39 16.56 3.65
C GLY A 321 -4.97 16.95 3.29
N PHE A 322 -4.70 17.09 1.99
CA PHE A 322 -3.41 17.53 1.50
C PHE A 322 -3.54 18.59 0.40
N LYS A 323 -2.55 19.46 0.29
CA LYS A 323 -2.50 20.55 -0.69
C LYS A 323 -1.23 20.43 -1.52
N LEU A 324 -1.36 20.37 -2.83
CA LEU A 324 -0.19 20.31 -3.71
C LEU A 324 0.48 21.70 -3.78
N ARG A 325 1.80 21.73 -3.68
CA ARG A 325 2.62 22.97 -3.62
C ARG A 325 3.50 23.22 -4.84
N ARG A 326 3.37 22.36 -5.84
CA ARG A 326 4.17 22.43 -7.06
C ARG A 326 3.38 22.03 -8.29
N THR A 327 3.83 22.53 -9.44
CA THR A 327 3.44 22.06 -10.76
C THR A 327 4.29 20.86 -11.16
N GLY A 328 3.67 19.82 -11.71
CA GLY A 328 4.40 18.61 -12.10
C GLY A 328 3.49 17.55 -12.66
N ASP A 329 3.96 16.85 -13.68
CA ASP A 329 3.27 15.73 -14.31
C ASP A 329 3.00 14.57 -13.34
N VAL A 330 3.87 14.37 -12.37
CA VAL A 330 3.76 13.31 -11.36
C VAL A 330 2.55 13.48 -10.43
N PHE A 331 2.10 14.71 -10.13
CA PHE A 331 1.03 14.94 -9.16
C PHE A 331 0.10 16.13 -9.41
N ASN A 332 0.36 17.09 -10.32
CA ASN A 332 -0.45 18.31 -10.44
C ASN A 332 -0.48 18.99 -11.84
N THR A 333 -0.49 18.23 -12.92
CA THR A 333 -0.62 18.80 -14.28
C THR A 333 -2.10 18.91 -14.68
N SER A 334 -2.46 20.09 -15.22
CA SER A 334 -3.79 20.37 -15.74
C SER A 334 -4.22 19.39 -16.84
N GLY A 335 -5.44 18.88 -16.71
CA GLY A 335 -5.99 17.89 -17.63
C GLY A 335 -5.56 16.44 -17.37
N TYR A 336 -4.65 16.19 -16.41
CA TYR A 336 -4.32 14.84 -15.98
C TYR A 336 -5.21 14.41 -14.81
N ASN A 337 -5.57 13.12 -14.79
CA ASN A 337 -6.31 12.49 -13.70
C ASN A 337 -5.33 11.69 -12.82
N TYR A 338 -5.40 11.95 -11.52
CA TYR A 338 -4.59 11.31 -10.49
C TYR A 338 -5.52 10.50 -9.59
N ILE A 339 -5.15 9.25 -9.34
CA ILE A 339 -5.76 8.42 -8.30
C ILE A 339 -4.88 8.44 -7.05
N PHE A 340 -5.48 8.22 -5.88
CA PHE A 340 -4.74 8.12 -4.64
C PHE A 340 -5.44 7.24 -3.61
N ILE A 341 -4.65 6.77 -2.67
CA ILE A 341 -5.11 6.28 -1.37
C ILE A 341 -4.39 7.03 -0.25
N ALA A 342 -5.14 7.48 0.76
CA ALA A 342 -4.62 8.16 1.93
C ALA A 342 -5.09 7.49 3.22
N PHE A 343 -4.25 7.53 4.25
CA PHE A 343 -4.53 7.01 5.60
C PHE A 343 -4.31 8.10 6.64
N ALA A 344 -5.13 8.12 7.69
CA ALA A 344 -5.16 9.17 8.69
C ALA A 344 -4.07 9.00 9.76
N GLU A 345 -3.50 10.12 10.18
CA GLU A 345 -2.87 10.27 11.50
C GLU A 345 -3.97 10.48 12.55
N GLN A 346 -4.95 11.33 12.22
CA GLN A 346 -5.99 11.75 13.15
C GLN A 346 -7.26 12.19 12.40
N PRO A 347 -8.48 11.88 12.90
CA PRO A 347 -9.70 12.38 12.28
C PRO A 347 -9.83 13.89 12.40
N PHE A 348 -10.44 14.56 11.41
CA PHE A 348 -10.45 16.03 11.32
C PHE A 348 -10.98 16.74 12.57
N LYS A 349 -12.04 16.20 13.19
CA LYS A 349 -12.65 16.75 14.41
C LYS A 349 -11.64 16.96 15.56
N TYR A 350 -10.57 16.16 15.59
CA TYR A 350 -9.57 16.19 16.65
C TYR A 350 -8.21 16.73 16.16
N ALA A 351 -8.06 16.90 14.84
CA ALA A 351 -6.83 17.41 14.25
C ALA A 351 -6.60 18.87 14.65
N GLN A 352 -5.41 19.14 15.20
CA GLN A 352 -4.97 20.52 15.41
C GLN A 352 -4.67 21.18 14.07
N ALA A 353 -4.84 22.51 14.00
CA ALA A 353 -4.41 23.26 12.83
C ALA A 353 -2.90 23.08 12.63
N ARG A 354 -2.50 22.75 11.40
CA ARG A 354 -1.11 22.68 10.95
C ARG A 354 -0.95 23.56 9.73
#